data_AF-A0AAF0QI66-F1
#
_entry.id   AF-A0AAF0QI66-F1
#
_cell.length_a   1.000
_cell.length_b   1.000
_cell.length_c   1.000
_cell.angle_alpha   90.00
_cell.angle_beta   90.00
_cell.angle_gamma   90.00
#
_symmetry.space_group_name_H-M   'P 1'
#
loop_
_entity.id
_entity.type
_entity.pdbx_description
1 polymer ?
#
loop_
_entity_poly.entity_id
_entity_poly.type
_entity_poly.pdbx_seq_one_letter_code
_entity_poly.pdbx_strand_id
1 'polypeptide(L)'
;MEETLRVCEDSPIKGETKYCATSVEAMLNFVHGIMGEKTQMKALTTTMTHDFSEEYSTTPLNHPQNYTILDAPYTVVCHTMPCAYTVFYCHYTISKSKVLKVELRNDANGDRDEAIVVCHMDTSQWSASHVSSRVLGILPGTSPVCHFFPSDNLVWVPKTIDNGHETLCYCLLMRVLIITCICVLFFEYTFDDNK
;
A
#
# COMPACT_ATOMS: atom_id res chain seq x y z
N MET A 1 -0.75 -17.31 -13.20
CA MET A 1 -1.29 -17.04 -14.56
C MET A 1 -2.82 -17.03 -14.56
N GLU A 2 -3.53 -18.12 -14.23
CA GLU A 2 -5.01 -18.11 -14.15
C GLU A 2 -5.53 -17.03 -13.18
N GLU A 3 -4.93 -16.94 -11.99
CA GLU A 3 -5.26 -15.89 -11.01
C GLU A 3 -5.03 -14.47 -11.56
N THR A 4 -3.91 -14.25 -12.26
CA THR A 4 -3.60 -12.96 -12.90
C THR A 4 -4.67 -12.57 -13.91
N LEU A 5 -5.08 -13.52 -14.76
CA LEU A 5 -6.13 -13.28 -15.75
C LEU A 5 -7.46 -12.96 -15.05
N ARG A 6 -7.83 -13.71 -14.01
CA ARG A 6 -9.04 -13.44 -13.23
C ARG A 6 -9.06 -12.03 -12.65
N VAL A 7 -7.97 -11.60 -12.00
CA VAL A 7 -7.87 -10.24 -11.43
C VAL A 7 -7.98 -9.16 -12.52
N CYS A 8 -7.38 -9.40 -13.68
CA CYS A 8 -7.41 -8.47 -14.82
C CYS A 8 -8.79 -8.39 -15.50
N GLU A 9 -9.49 -9.51 -15.63
CA GLU A 9 -10.78 -9.62 -16.32
C GLU A 9 -11.98 -9.31 -15.41
N ASP A 10 -11.81 -9.41 -14.09
CA ASP A 10 -12.86 -9.07 -13.13
C ASP A 10 -13.33 -7.62 -13.33
N SER A 11 -14.56 -7.32 -12.97
CA SER A 11 -15.03 -5.93 -12.98
C SER A 11 -14.38 -5.13 -11.84
N PRO A 12 -14.06 -3.83 -12.04
CA PRO A 12 -13.61 -2.98 -10.95
C PRO A 12 -14.70 -2.79 -9.90
N ILE A 13 -14.30 -2.60 -8.65
CA ILE A 13 -15.25 -2.24 -7.58
C ILE A 13 -15.77 -0.82 -7.77
N LYS A 14 -16.85 -0.46 -7.07
CA LYS A 14 -17.41 0.89 -7.16
C LYS A 14 -16.38 1.93 -6.68
N GLY A 15 -16.04 2.86 -7.57
CA GLY A 15 -15.04 3.89 -7.29
C GLY A 15 -13.60 3.44 -7.48
N GLU A 16 -13.36 2.26 -8.05
CA GLU A 16 -12.05 1.82 -8.52
C GLU A 16 -11.96 2.02 -10.04
N THR A 17 -10.81 2.51 -10.49
CA THR A 17 -10.37 2.40 -11.88
C THR A 17 -9.18 1.47 -11.90
N LYS A 18 -9.24 0.39 -12.69
CA LYS A 18 -8.16 -0.59 -12.79
C LYS A 18 -7.76 -0.87 -14.24
N TYR A 19 -6.52 -1.28 -14.44
CA TYR A 19 -5.94 -1.58 -15.74
C TYR A 19 -4.79 -2.58 -15.60
N CYS A 20 -4.79 -3.63 -16.42
CA CYS A 20 -3.66 -4.54 -16.54
C CYS A 20 -2.77 -4.12 -17.71
N ALA A 21 -1.64 -3.49 -17.40
CA ALA A 21 -0.66 -3.06 -18.38
C ALA A 21 0.31 -4.21 -18.70
N THR A 22 0.55 -4.45 -19.98
CA THR A 22 1.51 -5.47 -20.45
C THR A 22 2.90 -4.90 -20.76
N SER A 23 3.11 -3.60 -20.52
CA SER A 23 4.38 -2.91 -20.68
C SER A 23 4.49 -1.74 -19.71
N VAL A 24 5.72 -1.25 -19.51
CA VAL A 24 5.99 -0.08 -18.64
C VAL A 24 5.35 1.18 -19.24
N GLU A 25 5.35 1.33 -20.56
CA GLU A 25 4.72 2.46 -21.25
C GLU A 25 3.21 2.47 -21.05
N ALA A 26 2.56 1.30 -21.16
CA ALA A 26 1.13 1.16 -20.92
C ALA A 26 0.78 1.48 -19.45
N MET A 27 1.63 1.07 -18.50
CA MET A 27 1.50 1.42 -17.09
C MET A 27 1.59 2.95 -16.90
N LEU A 28 2.62 3.59 -17.45
CA LEU A 28 2.81 5.04 -17.32
C LEU A 28 1.66 5.83 -17.94
N ASN A 29 1.14 5.39 -19.09
CA ASN A 29 -0.02 6.01 -19.71
C ASN A 29 -1.26 5.96 -18.80
N PHE A 30 -1.49 4.83 -18.13
CA PHE A 30 -2.57 4.71 -17.16
C PHE A 30 -2.38 5.66 -15.97
N VAL A 31 -1.17 5.69 -15.39
CA VAL A 31 -0.83 6.58 -14.26
C VAL A 31 -1.05 8.05 -14.64
N HIS A 32 -0.57 8.48 -15.82
CA HIS A 32 -0.79 9.84 -16.33
C HIS A 32 -2.26 10.13 -16.62
N GLY A 33 -3.03 9.15 -17.08
CA GLY A 33 -4.47 9.31 -17.29
C GLY A 33 -5.23 9.64 -16.01
N ILE A 34 -4.78 9.11 -14.86
CA ILE A 34 -5.38 9.40 -13.55
C ILE A 34 -4.81 10.68 -12.93
N MET A 35 -3.49 10.85 -12.93
CA MET A 35 -2.83 11.96 -12.23
C MET A 35 -2.75 13.25 -13.06
N GLY A 36 -3.01 13.17 -14.36
CA GLY A 36 -2.83 14.25 -15.32
C GLY A 36 -1.44 14.25 -15.97
N GLU A 37 -1.40 14.49 -17.27
CA GLU A 37 -0.17 14.44 -18.09
C GLU A 37 0.91 15.43 -17.63
N LYS A 38 0.51 16.58 -17.09
CA LYS A 38 1.44 17.65 -16.65
C LYS A 38 1.91 17.48 -15.20
N THR A 39 1.36 16.52 -14.48
CA THR A 39 1.70 16.30 -13.08
C THR A 39 3.06 15.65 -12.98
N GLN A 40 3.96 16.25 -12.20
CA GLN A 40 5.22 15.58 -11.88
C GLN A 40 4.96 14.50 -10.84
N MET A 41 5.31 13.26 -11.18
CA MET A 41 5.04 12.08 -10.35
C MET A 41 6.34 11.46 -9.84
N LYS A 42 6.23 10.71 -8.76
CA LYS A 42 7.30 9.93 -8.13
C LYS A 42 6.79 8.52 -7.91
N ALA A 43 7.60 7.54 -8.28
CA ALA A 43 7.38 6.15 -7.89
C ALA A 43 8.01 5.91 -6.52
N LEU A 44 7.26 5.25 -5.65
CA LEU A 44 7.69 4.72 -4.38
C LEU A 44 7.68 3.19 -4.47
N THR A 45 8.71 2.56 -3.92
CA THR A 45 8.81 1.11 -3.79
C THR A 45 9.45 0.78 -2.45
N THR A 46 9.19 -0.43 -1.97
CA THR A 46 9.88 -0.99 -0.81
C THR A 46 11.31 -1.32 -1.20
N THR A 47 12.27 -0.77 -0.46
CA THR A 47 13.70 -1.05 -0.61
C THR A 47 14.15 -1.87 0.58
N MET A 48 14.57 -3.11 0.32
CA MET A 48 15.06 -4.01 1.36
C MET A 48 16.41 -4.58 0.98
N THR A 49 17.28 -4.75 1.97
CA THR A 49 18.57 -5.41 1.80
C THR A 49 18.43 -6.94 1.68
N HIS A 50 17.28 -7.49 2.11
CA HIS A 50 16.97 -8.92 2.06
C HIS A 50 15.52 -9.20 1.61
N ASP A 51 15.31 -10.29 0.88
CA ASP A 51 13.97 -10.73 0.47
C ASP A 51 13.12 -11.09 1.70
N PHE A 52 11.85 -10.69 1.70
CA PHE A 52 10.86 -10.99 2.77
C PHE A 52 10.62 -12.50 2.98
N SER A 53 11.23 -13.36 2.15
CA SER A 53 10.78 -14.72 1.92
C SER A 53 11.27 -15.77 2.90
N GLU A 54 12.16 -15.50 3.86
CA GLU A 54 12.52 -16.58 4.82
C GLU A 54 13.07 -16.15 6.19
N GLU A 55 13.45 -14.88 6.42
CA GLU A 55 14.15 -14.52 7.66
C GLU A 55 13.85 -13.12 8.21
N TYR A 56 12.74 -12.46 7.86
CA TYR A 56 12.24 -11.39 8.74
C TYR A 56 11.48 -12.03 9.90
N SER A 57 12.31 -12.47 10.84
CA SER A 57 12.05 -13.04 12.14
C SER A 57 10.59 -12.93 12.61
N THR A 58 10.02 -14.08 12.95
CA THR A 58 8.80 -14.25 13.75
C THR A 58 8.79 -13.50 15.09
N THR A 59 9.81 -12.70 15.38
CA THR A 59 9.85 -11.76 16.49
C THR A 59 8.97 -10.55 16.16
N PRO A 60 7.95 -10.27 16.97
CA PRO A 60 7.26 -9.00 16.91
C PRO A 60 8.28 -7.86 16.97
N LEU A 61 8.13 -6.86 16.10
CA LEU A 61 8.88 -5.62 16.25
C LEU A 61 8.41 -4.94 17.53
N ASN A 62 9.08 -5.27 18.63
CA ASN A 62 8.83 -4.69 19.94
C ASN A 62 9.45 -3.28 20.07
N HIS A 63 10.00 -2.74 18.97
CA HIS A 63 10.57 -1.41 18.91
C HIS A 63 9.67 -0.48 18.09
N PRO A 64 9.47 0.77 18.52
CA PRO A 64 8.74 1.76 17.72
C PRO A 64 9.45 1.94 16.37
N GLN A 65 8.67 1.97 15.30
CA GLN A 65 9.19 2.32 13.97
C GLN A 65 8.83 3.77 13.67
N ASN A 66 9.66 4.42 12.85
CA ASN A 66 9.35 5.75 12.32
C ASN A 66 8.49 5.59 11.07
N TYR A 67 7.36 6.29 11.06
CA TYR A 67 6.43 6.34 9.94
C TYR A 67 6.40 7.75 9.39
N THR A 68 6.53 7.87 8.07
CA THR A 68 6.19 9.10 7.35
C THR A 68 4.88 8.88 6.60
N ILE A 69 3.85 9.62 6.99
CA ILE A 69 2.54 9.57 6.32
C ILE A 69 2.58 10.47 5.09
N LEU A 70 2.33 9.89 3.92
CA LEU A 70 2.22 10.61 2.66
C LEU A 70 0.74 10.80 2.31
N ASP A 71 0.24 12.01 2.54
CA ASP A 71 -1.16 12.37 2.26
C ASP A 71 -1.31 12.88 0.82
N ALA A 72 -1.38 11.93 -0.13
CA ALA A 72 -1.51 12.25 -1.54
C ALA A 72 -2.99 12.33 -1.97
N PRO A 73 -3.39 13.36 -2.75
CA PRO A 73 -4.78 13.47 -3.24
C PRO A 73 -5.14 12.37 -4.24
N TYR A 74 -4.14 11.83 -4.94
CA TYR A 74 -4.24 10.72 -5.86
C TYR A 74 -3.08 9.77 -5.64
N THR A 75 -3.37 8.48 -5.59
CA THR A 75 -2.35 7.43 -5.51
C THR A 75 -2.72 6.34 -6.49
N VAL A 76 -1.85 6.10 -7.47
CA VAL A 76 -2.01 4.97 -8.39
C VAL A 76 -1.08 3.87 -7.93
N VAL A 77 -1.65 2.70 -7.72
CA VAL A 77 -0.94 1.56 -7.17
C VAL A 77 -0.82 0.51 -8.27
N CYS A 78 0.38 -0.01 -8.52
CA CYS A 78 0.67 -1.00 -9.55
C CYS A 78 1.39 -2.20 -8.96
N HIS A 79 0.80 -3.38 -9.15
CA HIS A 79 1.33 -4.66 -8.72
C HIS A 79 1.96 -5.40 -9.90
N THR A 80 3.17 -5.90 -9.74
CA THR A 80 3.77 -6.85 -10.67
C THR A 80 3.14 -8.22 -10.44
N MET A 81 2.47 -8.75 -11.46
CA MET A 81 1.69 -9.97 -11.32
C MET A 81 2.50 -11.20 -11.72
N PRO A 82 2.38 -12.34 -10.99
CA PRO A 82 3.06 -13.59 -11.35
C PRO A 82 2.45 -14.19 -12.62
N CYS A 83 3.11 -13.98 -13.76
CA CYS A 83 2.65 -14.43 -15.06
C CYS A 83 3.85 -14.78 -15.97
N ALA A 84 3.61 -15.59 -17.01
CA ALA A 84 4.64 -15.94 -18.00
C ALA A 84 5.10 -14.72 -18.83
N TYR A 85 4.30 -13.66 -18.83
CA TYR A 85 4.57 -12.38 -19.49
C TYR A 85 4.48 -11.26 -18.46
N THR A 86 5.15 -10.14 -18.71
CA THR A 86 5.07 -8.96 -17.84
C THR A 86 3.64 -8.42 -17.81
N VAL A 87 3.05 -8.38 -16.62
CA VAL A 87 1.73 -7.77 -16.38
C VAL A 87 1.81 -6.95 -15.10
N PHE A 88 1.48 -5.66 -15.22
CA PHE A 88 1.29 -4.76 -14.09
C PHE A 88 -0.20 -4.56 -13.88
N TYR A 89 -0.74 -5.07 -12.77
CA TYR A 89 -2.09 -4.76 -12.34
C TYR A 89 -2.08 -3.40 -11.63
N CYS A 90 -2.53 -2.37 -12.32
CA CYS A 90 -2.63 -1.03 -11.79
C CYS A 90 -4.06 -0.69 -11.40
N HIS A 91 -4.24 -0.01 -10.28
CA HIS A 91 -5.53 0.51 -9.87
C HIS A 91 -5.42 1.83 -9.10
N TYR A 92 -6.51 2.57 -9.14
CA TYR A 92 -6.76 3.79 -8.40
C TYR A 92 -8.12 3.65 -7.72
N THR A 93 -8.19 3.95 -6.44
CA THR A 93 -9.46 3.96 -5.71
C THR A 93 -9.77 5.38 -5.25
N ILE A 94 -11.03 5.80 -5.45
CA ILE A 94 -11.54 7.09 -4.98
C ILE A 94 -11.62 7.13 -3.44
N SER A 95 -11.75 5.97 -2.79
CA SER A 95 -11.70 5.84 -1.33
C SER A 95 -10.35 6.30 -0.79
N LYS A 96 -10.36 7.03 0.33
CA LYS A 96 -9.17 7.58 1.00
C LYS A 96 -8.17 6.46 1.32
N SER A 97 -7.19 6.25 0.45
CA SER A 97 -6.04 5.39 0.71
C SER A 97 -4.90 6.26 1.21
N LYS A 98 -4.16 5.79 2.21
CA LYS A 98 -2.97 6.45 2.73
C LYS A 98 -1.74 5.62 2.40
N VAL A 99 -0.68 6.29 1.98
CA VAL A 99 0.62 5.67 1.77
C VAL A 99 1.50 6.03 2.95
N LEU A 100 2.13 5.03 3.55
CA LEU A 100 3.07 5.19 4.65
C LEU A 100 4.43 4.72 4.18
N LYS A 101 5.46 5.50 4.48
CA LYS A 101 6.85 5.06 4.42
C LYS A 101 7.28 4.67 5.83
N VAL A 102 7.83 3.47 5.97
CA VAL A 102 8.24 2.90 7.26
C VAL A 102 9.72 2.59 7.18
N GLU A 103 10.49 3.18 8.09
CA GLU A 103 11.88 2.75 8.29
C GLU A 103 11.87 1.53 9.22
N LEU A 104 12.22 0.37 8.68
CA LEU A 104 12.37 -0.86 9.42
C LEU A 104 13.84 -1.04 9.81
N ARG A 105 14.10 -1.24 11.11
CA ARG A 105 15.46 -1.49 11.60
C ARG A 105 15.63 -2.96 11.97
N ASN A 106 16.67 -3.59 11.44
CA ASN A 106 17.11 -4.90 11.88
C ASN A 106 18.06 -4.74 13.08
N ASP A 107 17.64 -5.20 14.25
CA ASP A 107 18.42 -5.08 15.48
C ASP A 107 19.66 -5.98 15.50
N ALA A 108 19.69 -7.05 14.71
CA ALA A 108 20.78 -8.03 14.71
C ALA A 108 22.01 -7.54 13.91
N ASN A 109 21.80 -6.87 12.78
CA ASN A 109 22.88 -6.40 11.91
C ASN A 109 22.95 -4.86 11.76
N GLY A 110 21.92 -4.14 12.24
CA GLY A 110 21.84 -2.68 12.16
C GLY A 110 21.33 -2.14 10.81
N ASP A 111 20.90 -3.02 9.90
CA ASP A 111 20.38 -2.63 8.60
C ASP A 111 19.10 -1.80 8.74
N ARG A 112 18.91 -0.92 7.76
CA ARG A 112 17.73 -0.07 7.63
C ARG A 112 17.08 -0.37 6.29
N ASP A 113 15.87 -0.91 6.37
CA ASP A 113 15.02 -1.15 5.24
C ASP A 113 13.95 -0.06 5.18
N GLU A 114 13.52 0.29 3.97
CA GLU A 114 12.43 1.23 3.76
C GLU A 114 11.25 0.47 3.17
N ALA A 115 10.18 0.33 3.93
CA ALA A 115 8.98 -0.37 3.48
C ALA A 115 7.86 0.62 3.17
N ILE A 116 7.20 0.42 2.04
CA ILE A 116 5.97 1.12 1.70
C ILE A 116 4.78 0.30 2.22
N VAL A 117 3.85 0.98 2.88
CA VAL A 117 2.60 0.40 3.35
C VAL A 117 1.46 1.20 2.74
N VAL A 118 0.47 0.51 2.20
CA VAL A 118 -0.78 1.13 1.73
C VAL A 118 -1.89 0.74 2.69
N CYS A 119 -2.60 1.76 3.18
CA CYS A 119 -3.76 1.62 4.05
C CYS A 119 -5.01 2.09 3.33
N HIS A 120 -5.99 1.21 3.19
CA HIS A 120 -7.32 1.53 2.70
C HIS A 120 -8.19 1.93 3.89
N MET A 121 -8.51 3.22 4.01
CA MET A 121 -9.23 3.74 5.19
C MET A 121 -10.74 3.47 5.13
N ASP A 122 -11.28 3.28 3.93
CA ASP A 122 -12.68 2.91 3.69
C ASP A 122 -12.74 1.65 2.84
N THR A 123 -13.19 0.56 3.44
CA THR A 123 -13.37 -0.75 2.81
C THR A 123 -14.84 -1.09 2.59
N SER A 124 -15.76 -0.12 2.74
CA SER A 124 -17.22 -0.36 2.66
C SER A 124 -17.69 -0.87 1.31
N GLN A 125 -16.96 -0.54 0.24
CA GLN A 125 -17.24 -0.99 -1.13
C GLN A 125 -16.56 -2.31 -1.50
N TRP A 126 -15.77 -2.90 -0.60
CA TRP A 126 -15.08 -4.16 -0.86
C TRP A 126 -16.07 -5.32 -0.82
N SER A 127 -15.84 -6.33 -1.66
CA SER A 127 -16.63 -7.55 -1.58
C SER A 127 -16.42 -8.25 -0.24
N ALA A 128 -17.47 -8.80 0.35
CA ALA A 128 -17.34 -9.67 1.53
C ALA A 128 -16.50 -10.93 1.25
N SER A 129 -16.35 -11.31 -0.02
CA SER A 129 -15.48 -12.41 -0.44
C SER A 129 -14.02 -11.99 -0.66
N HIS A 130 -13.69 -10.70 -0.49
CA HIS A 130 -12.33 -10.19 -0.68
C HIS A 130 -11.35 -10.91 0.25
N VAL A 131 -10.12 -11.15 -0.23
CA VAL A 131 -9.13 -11.96 0.50
C VAL A 131 -8.83 -11.40 1.89
N SER A 132 -8.77 -10.08 2.03
CA SER A 132 -8.56 -9.41 3.32
C SER A 132 -9.66 -9.72 4.34
N SER A 133 -10.93 -9.79 3.93
CA SER A 133 -12.04 -10.15 4.81
C SER A 133 -11.89 -11.55 5.36
N ARG A 134 -11.39 -12.50 4.55
CA ARG A 134 -11.14 -13.88 4.99
C ARG A 134 -9.95 -13.99 5.94
N VAL A 135 -8.85 -13.31 5.62
CA VAL A 135 -7.61 -13.39 6.41
C VAL A 135 -7.76 -12.65 7.74
N LEU A 136 -8.45 -11.51 7.75
CA LEU A 136 -8.62 -10.68 8.95
C LEU A 136 -9.89 -10.95 9.73
N GLY A 137 -10.85 -11.71 9.17
CA GLY A 137 -12.15 -11.94 9.79
C GLY A 137 -12.98 -10.67 9.95
N ILE A 138 -12.75 -9.65 9.10
CA ILE A 138 -13.47 -8.37 9.14
C ILE A 138 -14.53 -8.29 8.07
N LEU A 139 -15.60 -7.55 8.35
CA LEU A 139 -16.63 -7.24 7.36
C LEU A 139 -16.21 -5.98 6.57
N PRO A 140 -16.66 -5.82 5.31
CA PRO A 140 -16.45 -4.60 4.56
C PRO A 140 -16.91 -3.37 5.35
N GLY A 141 -16.06 -2.34 5.43
CA GLY A 141 -16.36 -1.06 6.07
C GLY A 141 -16.22 -1.03 7.60
N THR A 142 -15.87 -2.13 8.27
CA THR A 142 -15.74 -2.11 9.74
C THR A 142 -14.40 -1.58 10.22
N SER A 143 -13.35 -1.73 9.42
CA SER A 143 -11.99 -1.35 9.79
C SER A 143 -11.16 -0.96 8.56
N PRO A 144 -10.15 -0.07 8.72
CA PRO A 144 -9.14 0.13 7.71
C PRO A 144 -8.29 -1.14 7.52
N VAL A 145 -7.79 -1.35 6.30
CA VAL A 145 -6.91 -2.48 5.96
C VAL A 145 -5.59 -1.95 5.45
N CYS A 146 -4.49 -2.32 6.11
CA CYS A 146 -3.13 -1.96 5.73
C CYS A 146 -2.32 -3.19 5.35
N HIS A 147 -1.47 -3.06 4.33
CA HIS A 147 -0.53 -4.12 3.97
C HIS A 147 0.78 -3.55 3.44
N PHE A 148 1.85 -4.33 3.60
CA PHE A 148 3.14 -4.00 3.01
C PHE A 148 3.09 -4.16 1.50
N PHE A 149 3.85 -3.31 0.82
CA PHE A 149 4.10 -3.39 -0.60
C PHE A 149 5.38 -4.18 -0.85
N PRO A 150 5.33 -5.29 -1.62
CA PRO A 150 6.51 -5.94 -2.16
C PRO A 150 7.43 -4.96 -2.92
N SER A 151 8.73 -5.28 -2.97
CA SER A 151 9.77 -4.44 -3.60
C SER A 151 9.65 -4.34 -5.13
N ASP A 152 8.95 -5.29 -5.76
CA ASP A 152 8.64 -5.31 -7.18
C ASP A 152 7.34 -4.58 -7.54
N ASN A 153 6.64 -4.02 -6.55
CA ASN A 153 5.42 -3.25 -6.75
C ASN A 153 5.68 -1.74 -6.62
N LEU A 154 4.87 -0.94 -7.31
CA LEU A 154 5.06 0.51 -7.43
C LEU A 154 3.85 1.27 -6.93
N VAL A 155 4.11 2.32 -6.15
CA VAL A 155 3.11 3.31 -5.74
C VAL A 155 3.48 4.66 -6.34
N TRP A 156 2.61 5.19 -7.19
CA TRP A 156 2.80 6.50 -7.82
C TRP A 156 2.08 7.56 -6.99
N VAL A 157 2.79 8.66 -6.71
CA VAL A 157 2.27 9.85 -6.03
C VAL A 157 2.75 11.13 -6.71
N PRO A 158 2.04 12.26 -6.59
CA PRO A 158 2.56 13.56 -7.01
C PRO A 158 3.85 13.93 -6.25
N LYS A 159 4.83 14.53 -6.93
CA LYS A 159 6.11 14.97 -6.30
C LYS A 159 5.92 16.02 -5.20
N THR A 160 4.81 16.76 -5.22
CA THR A 160 4.51 17.78 -4.21
C THR A 160 4.31 17.22 -2.79
N ILE A 161 4.26 15.89 -2.64
CA ILE A 161 3.99 15.18 -1.37
C ILE A 161 5.28 14.88 -0.57
N ASP A 162 6.44 15.42 -0.95
CA ASP A 162 7.72 15.12 -0.24
C ASP A 162 7.75 15.56 1.25
N ASN A 163 6.80 16.38 1.73
CA ASN A 163 6.69 16.82 3.13
C ASN A 163 5.65 16.03 3.93
N GLY A 164 5.82 14.71 4.03
CA GLY A 164 4.97 13.88 4.89
C GLY A 164 5.12 14.20 6.39
N HIS A 165 4.14 13.81 7.20
CA HIS A 165 4.22 13.97 8.66
C HIS A 165 4.89 12.75 9.29
N GLU A 166 5.91 12.97 10.13
CA GLU A 166 6.60 11.91 10.87
C GLU A 166 5.82 11.52 12.13
N THR A 167 5.71 10.22 12.42
CA THR A 167 5.00 9.70 13.59
C THR A 167 5.63 8.38 14.04
N LEU A 168 5.73 8.17 15.35
CA LEU A 168 6.19 6.92 15.94
C LEU A 168 4.99 6.01 16.21
N CYS A 169 5.00 4.79 15.67
CA CYS A 169 3.96 3.78 15.95
C CYS A 169 4.54 2.43 16.39
N TYR A 170 3.74 1.70 17.18
CA TYR A 170 4.00 0.30 17.51
C TYR A 170 3.14 -0.58 16.62
N CYS A 171 3.77 -1.49 15.88
CA CYS A 171 3.05 -2.35 14.96
C CYS A 171 3.27 -3.81 15.31
N LEU A 172 2.15 -4.47 15.61
CA LEU A 172 2.13 -5.92 15.81
C LEU A 172 2.03 -6.57 14.43
N LEU A 173 3.16 -7.08 13.93
CA LEU A 173 3.18 -7.97 12.77
C LEU A 173 2.53 -9.30 13.16
N MET A 174 1.25 -9.49 12.85
CA MET A 174 0.57 -10.76 13.08
C MET A 174 0.68 -11.64 11.84
N ARG A 175 1.62 -12.59 11.88
CA ARG A 175 1.76 -13.86 11.11
C ARG A 175 1.42 -13.96 9.61
N VAL A 176 0.89 -12.96 8.92
CA VAL A 176 0.64 -12.95 7.47
C VAL A 176 0.58 -11.49 7.04
N LEU A 177 1.64 -10.92 6.47
CA LEU A 177 1.69 -9.71 5.59
C LEU A 177 0.85 -8.45 5.95
N ILE A 178 0.17 -8.43 7.09
CA ILE A 178 -0.91 -7.53 7.46
C ILE A 178 -0.56 -6.96 8.82
N ILE A 179 -0.54 -5.63 8.87
CA ILE A 179 -0.11 -4.89 10.04
C ILE A 179 -1.35 -4.35 10.74
N THR A 180 -1.58 -4.77 11.98
CA THR A 180 -2.35 -3.98 12.92
C THR A 180 -1.39 -3.02 13.62
N CYS A 181 -1.29 -1.80 13.10
CA CYS A 181 -0.53 -0.74 13.75
C CYS A 181 -1.39 -0.10 14.86
N ILE A 182 -0.93 -0.22 16.09
CA ILE A 182 -1.44 0.56 17.21
C ILE A 182 -0.48 1.75 17.32
N CYS A 183 -0.79 2.84 16.62
CA CYS A 183 -0.06 4.08 16.82
C CYS A 183 -0.30 4.58 18.25
N VAL A 184 0.70 4.39 19.12
CA VAL A 184 0.72 4.95 20.48
C VAL A 184 1.15 6.42 20.43
N LEU A 185 0.48 7.18 19.58
CA LEU A 185 0.44 8.63 19.60
C LEU A 185 -0.96 9.01 19.16
N PHE A 186 -1.83 9.14 20.16
CA PHE A 186 -2.90 10.12 20.18
C PHE A 186 -3.76 10.28 18.91
N PHE A 187 -4.91 9.63 18.98
CA PHE A 187 -6.21 10.14 18.50
C PHE A 187 -6.58 11.56 19.04
N GLU A 188 -5.59 12.46 19.28
CA GLU A 188 -5.79 13.88 19.64
C GLU A 188 -5.50 14.84 18.47
N TYR A 189 -5.30 14.34 17.25
CA TYR A 189 -5.73 15.12 16.09
C TYR A 189 -7.14 14.68 15.75
N THR A 190 -8.09 15.44 16.29
CA THR A 190 -9.42 15.62 15.74
C THR A 190 -9.37 15.52 14.22
N PHE A 191 -10.00 14.48 13.68
CA PHE A 191 -10.54 14.54 12.33
C PHE A 191 -11.56 15.68 12.35
N ASP A 192 -11.09 16.90 12.07
CA ASP A 192 -11.96 18.04 11.82
C ASP A 192 -12.57 17.83 10.43
N ASP A 193 -13.63 17.03 10.39
CA ASP A 193 -14.64 17.10 9.33
C ASP A 193 -15.36 18.46 9.46
N ASN A 194 -14.67 19.56 9.16
CA ASN A 194 -15.25 20.87 8.83
C ASN A 194 -14.19 21.87 8.34
N LYS A 195 -13.85 21.81 7.05
CA LYS A 195 -13.76 23.03 6.22
C LYS A 195 -13.81 22.74 4.73
#